data_AF-A0A8B7SYW1-F1
#
_entry.id   AF-A0A8B7SYW1-F1
#
_cell.length_a   1.000
_cell.length_b   1.000
_cell.length_c   1.000
_cell.angle_alpha   90.00
_cell.angle_beta   90.00
_cell.angle_gamma   90.00
#
_symmetry.space_group_name_H-M   'P 1'
#
loop_
_entity.id
_entity.type
_entity.pdbx_description
1 polymer ?
#
loop_
_entity_poly.entity_id
_entity_poly.type
_entity_poly.pdbx_seq_one_letter_code
_entity_poly.pdbx_strand_id
1 'polypeptide(L)'
;MYQVVAFLAIVMGTHTLSLRHQKDCTHWPNCCSSKVQDPTEEWLKWNTVFMPPPETTSFTHHPESCKASEDGPLNSRSISPWRYELDRDLNRLPQDLYHARCLCPHCVSLQTGSHMDPLGNSELLYHNQTVFYRRPCPGEQGTEGGYCLERRLYRVSLACVCVRPRVMA
;
A
#
# COMPACT_ATOMS: atom_id res chain seq x y z
N MET A 1 -43.53 5.80 -60.13
CA MET A 1 -42.12 6.07 -59.81
C MET A 1 -42.02 6.25 -58.30
N TYR A 2 -41.82 5.15 -57.57
CA TYR A 2 -41.67 5.17 -56.11
C TYR A 2 -40.35 4.48 -55.78
N GLN A 3 -39.38 5.26 -55.29
CA GLN A 3 -38.15 4.71 -54.71
C GLN A 3 -38.39 4.45 -53.22
N VAL A 4 -38.11 3.23 -52.78
CA VAL A 4 -37.96 2.91 -51.36
C VAL A 4 -36.53 2.41 -51.20
N VAL A 5 -35.64 3.31 -50.74
CA VAL A 5 -34.26 2.98 -50.41
C VAL A 5 -34.28 2.40 -48.99
N ALA A 6 -33.96 1.12 -48.87
CA ALA A 6 -33.77 0.47 -47.58
C ALA A 6 -32.30 0.63 -47.15
N PHE A 7 -32.04 1.40 -46.10
CA PHE A 7 -30.73 1.48 -45.46
C PHE A 7 -30.60 0.36 -44.44
N LEU A 8 -29.77 -0.65 -44.74
CA LEU A 8 -29.35 -1.64 -43.74
C LEU A 8 -28.30 -1.00 -42.82
N ALA A 9 -28.73 -0.58 -41.63
CA ALA A 9 -27.82 -0.19 -40.56
C ALA A 9 -27.22 -1.45 -39.93
N ILE A 10 -25.98 -1.80 -40.30
CA ILE A 10 -25.20 -2.80 -39.57
C ILE A 10 -24.66 -2.13 -38.31
N VAL A 11 -25.34 -2.33 -37.18
CA VAL A 11 -24.79 -1.96 -35.87
C VAL A 11 -23.67 -2.95 -35.55
N MET A 12 -22.43 -2.60 -35.91
CA MET A 12 -21.26 -3.30 -35.40
C MET A 12 -21.10 -2.92 -33.94
N GLY A 13 -21.67 -3.75 -33.05
CA GLY A 13 -21.45 -3.63 -31.62
C GLY A 13 -19.96 -3.73 -31.32
N THR A 14 -19.34 -2.60 -30.96
CA THR A 14 -17.99 -2.59 -30.43
C THR A 14 -18.04 -3.21 -29.04
N HIS A 15 -17.90 -4.52 -28.95
CA HIS A 15 -17.50 -5.17 -27.72
C HIS A 15 -16.09 -4.71 -27.40
N THR A 16 -15.97 -3.56 -26.73
CA THR A 16 -14.79 -3.28 -25.91
C THR A 16 -14.84 -4.28 -24.76
N LEU A 17 -14.39 -5.51 -25.03
CA LEU A 17 -13.86 -6.40 -24.01
C LEU A 17 -12.67 -5.64 -23.42
N SER A 18 -12.96 -4.79 -22.43
CA SER A 18 -11.99 -4.32 -21.48
C SER A 18 -11.53 -5.58 -20.74
N LEU A 19 -10.58 -6.29 -21.35
CA LEU A 19 -9.71 -7.25 -20.69
C LEU A 19 -8.82 -6.46 -19.74
N ARG A 20 -9.44 -5.84 -18.73
CA ARG A 20 -8.77 -5.64 -17.46
C ARG A 20 -8.47 -7.05 -17.02
N HIS A 21 -7.22 -7.46 -17.19
CA HIS A 21 -6.68 -8.70 -16.68
C HIS A 21 -6.65 -8.62 -15.14
N GLN A 22 -7.84 -8.46 -14.56
CA GLN A 22 -8.10 -8.74 -13.18
C GLN A 22 -8.04 -10.26 -13.13
N LYS A 23 -6.92 -10.78 -12.63
CA LYS A 23 -6.78 -12.19 -12.30
C LYS A 23 -7.68 -12.43 -11.08
N ASP A 24 -8.98 -12.36 -11.32
CA ASP A 24 -10.02 -12.73 -10.38
C ASP A 24 -9.87 -14.23 -10.13
N CYS A 25 -10.11 -14.66 -8.90
CA CYS A 25 -10.02 -16.07 -8.50
C CYS A 25 -11.01 -17.00 -9.23
N THR A 26 -11.79 -16.47 -10.16
CA THR A 26 -12.75 -17.18 -11.00
C THR A 26 -12.10 -18.09 -12.04
N HIS A 27 -10.79 -17.95 -12.33
CA HIS A 27 -10.11 -18.74 -13.36
C HIS A 27 -8.80 -19.41 -12.88
N TRP A 28 -8.59 -19.54 -11.56
CA TRP A 28 -7.35 -20.10 -11.00
C TRP A 28 -7.54 -21.57 -10.58
N PRO A 29 -6.79 -22.54 -11.14
CA PRO A 29 -7.00 -23.97 -10.86
C PRO A 29 -6.53 -24.45 -9.48
N ASN A 30 -5.84 -23.61 -8.69
CA ASN A 30 -5.18 -24.04 -7.45
C ASN A 30 -5.72 -23.26 -6.23
N CYS A 31 -6.65 -23.86 -5.50
CA CYS A 31 -7.05 -23.41 -4.16
C CYS A 31 -6.01 -23.89 -3.12
N CYS A 32 -5.54 -22.97 -2.28
CA CYS A 32 -4.76 -23.30 -1.10
C CYS A 32 -5.69 -23.85 -0.01
N SER A 33 -5.30 -24.94 0.65
CA SER A 33 -6.05 -25.48 1.79
C SER A 33 -5.90 -24.56 3.01
N SER A 34 -7.01 -24.20 3.67
CA SER A 34 -6.93 -23.71 5.06
C SER A 34 -6.55 -24.87 5.97
N LYS A 35 -5.27 -25.17 6.09
CA LYS A 35 -4.85 -25.85 7.32
C LYS A 35 -5.14 -24.87 8.44
N VAL A 36 -5.91 -25.29 9.45
CA VAL A 36 -5.95 -24.61 10.75
C VAL A 36 -4.53 -24.69 11.28
N GLN A 37 -3.72 -23.69 10.97
CA GLN A 37 -2.38 -23.56 11.52
C GLN A 37 -2.58 -23.13 12.96
N ASP A 38 -2.13 -23.98 13.88
CA ASP A 38 -1.98 -23.62 15.28
C ASP A 38 -1.17 -22.30 15.32
N PRO A 39 -1.74 -21.20 15.85
CA PRO A 39 -1.10 -19.89 15.87
C PRO A 39 0.31 -19.89 16.48
N THR A 40 0.61 -20.93 17.27
CA THR A 40 1.83 -21.08 18.06
C THR A 40 3.05 -21.49 17.23
N GLU A 41 2.90 -22.29 16.16
CA GLU A 41 4.05 -22.78 15.36
C GLU A 41 4.55 -21.75 14.34
N GLU A 42 3.67 -20.93 13.77
CA GLU A 42 4.06 -19.96 12.74
C GLU A 42 4.85 -18.79 13.35
N TRP A 43 4.45 -18.32 14.54
CA TRP A 43 5.17 -17.30 15.30
C TRP A 43 6.63 -17.68 15.57
N LEU A 44 6.90 -18.93 15.97
CA LEU A 44 8.24 -19.39 16.28
C LEU A 44 9.18 -19.39 15.06
N LYS A 45 8.64 -19.51 13.85
CA LYS A 45 9.42 -19.60 12.61
C LYS A 45 9.71 -18.24 11.98
N TRP A 46 8.78 -17.28 12.11
CA TRP A 46 9.00 -15.90 11.65
C TRP A 46 9.95 -15.12 12.57
N ASN A 47 10.13 -15.57 13.81
CA ASN A 47 11.05 -14.95 14.75
C ASN A 47 12.54 -15.07 14.38
N THR A 48 12.89 -15.97 13.45
CA THR A 48 14.29 -16.18 13.03
C THR A 48 14.74 -15.21 11.93
N VAL A 49 13.82 -14.46 11.31
CA VAL A 49 14.13 -13.42 10.31
C VAL A 49 13.51 -12.10 10.75
N PHE A 50 13.82 -11.68 11.98
CA PHE A 50 13.53 -10.31 12.40
C PHE A 50 14.64 -9.38 11.91
N MET A 51 14.30 -8.50 10.97
CA MET A 51 14.81 -7.13 11.11
C MET A 51 14.36 -6.66 12.50
N PRO A 52 15.26 -6.06 13.31
CA PRO A 52 14.86 -5.55 14.61
C PRO A 52 13.65 -4.63 14.42
N PRO A 53 12.57 -4.81 15.21
CA PRO A 53 11.46 -3.87 15.22
C PRO A 53 12.04 -2.46 15.41
N PRO A 54 11.59 -1.43 14.67
CA PRO A 54 11.83 -0.08 15.14
C PRO A 54 11.25 -0.01 16.56
N GLU A 55 12.10 0.38 17.51
CA GLU A 55 11.78 0.38 18.93
C GLU A 55 10.36 0.88 19.17
N THR A 56 9.55 0.06 19.83
CA THR A 56 8.20 0.42 20.26
C THR A 56 8.32 1.50 21.33
N THR A 57 8.52 2.75 20.92
CA THR A 57 8.33 3.89 21.80
C THR A 57 6.86 3.91 22.18
N SER A 58 6.58 3.68 23.45
CA SER A 58 5.26 3.87 24.07
C SER A 58 4.61 5.13 23.50
N PHE A 59 3.43 4.97 22.89
CA PHE A 59 2.62 6.07 22.36
C PHE A 59 2.03 6.89 23.52
N THR A 60 2.89 7.63 24.21
CA THR A 60 2.48 8.82 24.92
C THR A 60 2.18 9.83 23.82
N HIS A 61 0.91 10.22 23.64
CA HIS A 61 0.50 11.28 22.72
C HIS A 61 1.06 12.62 23.20
N HIS A 62 2.36 12.81 23.10
CA HIS A 62 2.94 14.14 22.98
C HIS A 62 2.65 14.64 21.56
N PRO A 63 2.30 15.92 21.39
CA PRO A 63 2.33 16.53 20.08
C PRO A 63 3.72 16.28 19.52
N GLU A 64 3.80 15.45 18.48
CA GLU A 64 5.07 15.01 17.92
C GLU A 64 5.89 16.24 17.56
N SER A 65 7.03 16.41 18.22
CA SER A 65 7.90 17.55 17.97
C SER A 65 8.47 17.39 16.56
N CYS A 66 8.03 18.26 15.65
CA CYS A 66 8.58 18.35 14.30
C CYS A 66 10.05 18.80 14.37
N LYS A 67 10.96 17.82 14.38
CA LYS A 67 12.41 18.02 14.43
C LYS A 67 13.15 16.87 13.74
N ALA A 68 14.15 17.22 12.95
CA ALA A 68 15.16 16.30 12.44
C ALA A 68 16.26 16.10 13.50
N SER A 69 16.65 14.85 13.73
CA SER A 69 17.79 14.50 14.59
C SER A 69 19.12 14.61 13.85
N GLU A 70 20.20 14.82 14.57
CA GLU A 70 21.57 14.75 14.01
C GLU A 70 22.03 13.30 13.82
N ASP A 71 21.48 12.39 14.64
CA ASP A 71 21.79 10.96 14.70
C ASP A 71 20.58 10.06 14.41
N GLY A 72 20.80 8.75 14.45
CA GLY A 72 19.76 7.76 14.24
C GLY A 72 19.53 7.39 12.77
N PRO A 73 18.38 6.78 12.44
CA PRO A 73 18.08 6.29 11.10
C PRO A 73 17.77 7.41 10.10
N LEU A 74 17.71 7.05 8.82
CA LEU A 74 17.51 8.01 7.74
C LEU A 74 16.23 8.85 7.89
N ASN A 75 15.15 8.26 8.40
CA ASN A 75 13.86 8.93 8.57
C ASN A 75 13.86 10.01 9.67
N SER A 76 14.69 9.87 10.71
CA SER A 76 14.84 10.89 11.76
C SER A 76 15.77 12.03 11.35
N ARG A 77 16.80 11.73 10.53
CA ARG A 77 17.78 12.72 10.06
C ARG A 77 17.37 13.53 8.83
N SER A 78 16.23 13.18 8.22
CA SER A 78 15.72 13.88 7.06
C SER A 78 15.23 15.29 7.43
N ILE A 79 15.44 16.27 6.53
CA ILE A 79 14.83 17.61 6.64
C ILE A 79 13.31 17.62 6.42
N SER A 80 12.75 16.51 5.95
CA SER A 80 11.33 16.23 5.94
C SER A 80 11.12 14.95 6.75
N PRO A 81 11.27 14.97 8.08
CA PRO A 81 11.35 13.77 8.89
C PRO A 81 10.02 13.01 8.92
N TRP A 82 10.10 11.68 9.05
CA TRP A 82 8.94 10.81 9.12
C TRP A 82 9.11 9.68 10.12
N ARG A 83 7.98 9.09 10.50
CA ARG A 83 7.93 7.80 11.18
C ARG A 83 7.15 6.80 10.36
N TYR A 84 7.28 5.53 10.70
CA TYR A 84 6.50 4.47 10.11
C TYR A 84 5.28 4.14 10.97
N GLU A 85 4.12 4.04 10.34
CA GLU A 85 2.88 3.53 10.89
C GLU A 85 2.64 2.12 10.33
N LEU A 86 2.39 1.15 11.22
CA LEU A 86 2.10 -0.22 10.82
C LEU A 86 0.68 -0.30 10.26
N ASP A 87 0.59 -0.76 9.01
CA ASP A 87 -0.63 -1.22 8.34
C ASP A 87 -0.60 -2.76 8.34
N ARG A 88 -1.32 -3.37 9.29
CA ARG A 88 -1.45 -4.82 9.40
C ARG A 88 -2.80 -5.29 8.86
N ASP A 89 -2.76 -6.22 7.91
CA ASP A 89 -3.94 -6.89 7.35
C ASP A 89 -3.69 -8.41 7.32
N LEU A 90 -4.44 -9.16 8.15
CA LEU A 90 -4.31 -10.62 8.27
C LEU A 90 -4.65 -11.37 6.97
N ASN A 91 -5.46 -10.76 6.10
CA ASN A 91 -5.86 -11.34 4.82
C ASN A 91 -4.89 -10.99 3.68
N ARG A 92 -3.83 -10.21 3.94
CA ARG A 92 -2.86 -9.78 2.93
C ARG A 92 -1.51 -10.49 3.14
N LEU A 93 -0.77 -10.70 2.05
CA LEU A 93 0.65 -11.07 2.09
C LEU A 93 1.48 -9.99 1.37
N PRO A 94 2.54 -9.45 2.02
CA PRO A 94 2.81 -9.58 3.46
C PRO A 94 1.69 -8.95 4.30
N GLN A 95 1.50 -9.47 5.52
CA GLN A 95 0.45 -8.97 6.42
C GLN A 95 0.76 -7.55 6.89
N ASP A 96 2.03 -7.32 7.21
CA ASP A 96 2.54 -6.06 7.74
C ASP A 96 3.17 -5.24 6.63
N LEU A 97 2.66 -4.03 6.46
CA LEU A 97 3.25 -2.98 5.64
C LEU A 97 3.48 -1.76 6.51
N TYR A 98 4.55 -1.01 6.25
CA TYR A 98 4.86 0.20 6.99
C TYR A 98 4.68 1.42 6.10
N HIS A 99 3.85 2.35 6.55
CA HIS A 99 3.57 3.60 5.88
C HIS A 99 4.33 4.74 6.54
N ALA A 100 5.10 5.49 5.75
CA ALA A 100 5.66 6.75 6.20
C ALA A 100 4.54 7.75 6.49
N ARG A 101 4.71 8.49 7.59
CA ARG A 101 3.93 9.66 7.97
C ARG A 101 4.88 10.81 8.29
N CYS A 102 4.72 11.93 7.60
CA CYS A 102 5.55 13.10 7.81
C CYS A 102 5.25 13.71 9.18
N LEU A 103 6.30 14.07 9.91
CA LEU A 103 6.18 14.74 11.23
C LEU A 103 5.93 16.24 11.09
N CYS A 104 6.29 16.80 9.93
CA CYS A 104 6.24 18.22 9.64
C CYS A 104 5.42 18.48 8.38
N PRO A 105 4.63 19.57 8.30
CA PRO A 105 4.01 20.02 7.05
C PRO A 105 5.02 20.67 6.09
N HIS A 106 6.01 21.36 6.64
CA HIS A 106 7.08 22.02 5.88
C HIS A 106 8.42 21.35 6.17
N CYS A 107 9.43 21.63 5.34
CA CYS A 107 10.77 21.12 5.59
C CYS A 107 11.42 21.89 6.74
N VAL A 108 12.26 21.23 7.53
CA VAL A 108 13.02 21.88 8.61
C VAL A 108 14.38 22.36 8.11
N SER A 109 14.97 23.35 8.79
CA SER A 109 16.28 23.87 8.46
C SER A 109 17.37 22.80 8.56
N LEU A 110 18.27 22.78 7.56
CA LEU A 110 19.48 21.95 7.58
C LEU A 110 20.44 22.32 8.72
N GLN A 111 20.43 23.57 9.18
CA GLN A 111 21.36 24.03 10.23
C GLN A 111 20.91 23.63 11.63
N THR A 112 19.62 23.77 11.93
CA THR A 112 19.10 23.59 13.30
C THR A 112 18.34 22.28 13.48
N GLY A 113 18.05 21.55 12.39
CA GLY A 113 17.16 20.38 12.39
C GLY A 113 15.74 20.71 12.86
N SER A 114 15.41 21.97 13.05
CA SER A 114 14.15 22.48 13.58
C SER A 114 13.79 23.73 12.79
N HIS A 115 12.71 24.42 13.16
CA HIS A 115 12.23 25.61 12.46
C HIS A 115 11.87 25.32 10.99
N MET A 116 10.57 25.30 10.73
CA MET A 116 10.00 25.01 9.41
C MET A 116 10.27 26.16 8.43
N ASP A 117 10.75 25.82 7.22
CA ASP A 117 10.90 26.73 6.10
C ASP A 117 9.66 26.67 5.19
N PRO A 118 8.84 27.75 5.10
CA PRO A 118 7.66 27.77 4.25
C PRO A 118 7.96 27.66 2.75
N LEU A 119 9.23 27.76 2.34
CA LEU A 119 9.69 27.54 0.97
C LEU A 119 9.84 26.05 0.61
N GLY A 120 9.53 25.14 1.54
CA GLY A 120 9.55 23.70 1.34
C GLY A 120 8.33 23.01 1.95
N ASN A 121 7.73 22.08 1.22
CA ASN A 121 6.68 21.20 1.72
C ASN A 121 7.25 19.80 1.95
N SER A 122 6.89 19.20 3.08
CA SER A 122 7.14 17.79 3.34
C SER A 122 6.01 16.97 2.71
N GLU A 123 6.34 16.20 1.68
CA GLU A 123 5.36 15.45 0.90
C GLU A 123 5.65 13.95 0.93
N LEU A 124 4.59 13.13 0.93
CA LEU A 124 4.73 11.67 0.92
C LEU A 124 5.19 11.16 -0.44
N LEU A 125 6.26 10.36 -0.43
CA LEU A 125 6.70 9.59 -1.58
C LEU A 125 6.03 8.21 -1.57
N TYR A 126 5.35 7.88 -2.67
CA TYR A 126 4.62 6.63 -2.80
C TYR A 126 5.29 5.63 -3.74
N HIS A 127 5.13 4.35 -3.44
CA HIS A 127 5.54 3.24 -4.30
C HIS A 127 4.42 2.19 -4.40
N ASN A 128 4.28 1.57 -5.57
CA ASN A 128 3.32 0.49 -5.79
C ASN A 128 4.01 -0.85 -5.53
N GLN A 129 3.70 -1.46 -4.39
CA GLN A 129 4.15 -2.80 -4.03
C GLN A 129 3.13 -3.85 -4.49
N THR A 130 3.61 -5.02 -4.91
CA THR A 130 2.71 -6.15 -5.15
C THR A 130 2.35 -6.83 -3.84
N VAL A 131 1.05 -7.02 -3.59
CA VAL A 131 0.51 -7.76 -2.45
C VAL A 131 -0.45 -8.84 -2.92
N PHE A 132 -0.74 -9.80 -2.05
CA PHE A 132 -1.68 -10.88 -2.33
C PHE A 132 -2.77 -10.92 -1.27
N TYR A 133 -4.03 -10.85 -1.68
CA TYR A 133 -5.17 -10.98 -0.76
C TYR A 133 -5.71 -12.40 -0.78
N ARG A 134 -5.93 -12.98 0.40
CA ARG A 134 -6.66 -14.22 0.57
C ARG A 134 -8.12 -13.98 0.21
N ARG A 135 -8.63 -14.72 -0.76
CA ARG A 135 -10.03 -14.69 -1.20
C ARG A 135 -10.63 -16.08 -1.08
N PRO A 136 -11.92 -16.21 -0.72
CA PRO A 136 -12.58 -17.50 -0.68
C PRO A 136 -12.58 -18.10 -2.09
N CYS A 137 -12.34 -19.41 -2.18
CA CYS A 137 -12.48 -20.11 -3.45
C CYS A 137 -13.96 -20.20 -3.87
N PRO A 138 -14.28 -20.05 -5.17
CA PRO A 138 -15.59 -20.42 -5.69
C PRO A 138 -15.74 -21.94 -5.54
N GLY A 139 -16.64 -22.39 -4.66
CA GLY A 139 -16.89 -23.82 -4.51
C GLY A 139 -17.87 -24.33 -5.58
N GLU A 140 -17.52 -25.43 -6.24
CA GLU A 140 -18.54 -26.47 -6.43
C GLU A 140 -18.78 -27.13 -5.06
N GLN A 141 -20.03 -27.51 -4.80
CA GLN A 141 -20.51 -28.02 -3.51
C GLN A 141 -19.51 -29.02 -2.88
N GLY A 142 -18.86 -28.64 -1.77
CA GLY A 142 -18.07 -29.57 -0.96
C GLY A 142 -16.62 -29.18 -0.64
N THR A 143 -16.05 -28.10 -1.19
CA THR A 143 -14.71 -27.62 -0.77
C THR A 143 -14.80 -26.58 0.33
N GLU A 144 -15.16 -26.99 1.55
CA GLU A 144 -15.13 -26.10 2.71
C GLU A 144 -13.68 -25.72 3.06
N GLY A 145 -13.37 -24.42 3.08
CA GLY A 145 -12.13 -23.87 3.66
C GLY A 145 -11.00 -23.47 2.68
N GLY A 146 -11.14 -23.63 1.36
CA GLY A 146 -10.09 -23.20 0.42
C GLY A 146 -9.97 -21.67 0.26
N TYR A 147 -8.74 -21.16 0.07
CA TYR A 147 -8.51 -19.77 -0.35
C TYR A 147 -7.59 -19.67 -1.58
N CYS A 148 -7.78 -18.62 -2.37
CA CYS A 148 -6.90 -18.23 -3.47
C CYS A 148 -6.18 -16.91 -3.12
N LEU A 149 -5.07 -16.65 -3.80
CA LEU A 149 -4.29 -15.42 -3.63
C LEU A 149 -4.53 -14.47 -4.81
N GLU A 150 -5.27 -13.40 -4.55
CA GLU A 150 -5.54 -12.35 -5.52
C GLU A 150 -4.40 -11.32 -5.50
N ARG A 151 -3.64 -11.23 -6.60
CA ARG A 151 -2.55 -10.26 -6.74
C ARG A 151 -3.09 -8.85 -6.95
N ARG A 152 -2.67 -7.89 -6.12
CA ARG A 152 -2.99 -6.46 -6.26
C ARG A 152 -1.74 -5.59 -6.18
N LEU A 153 -1.81 -4.41 -6.79
CA LEU A 153 -0.86 -3.33 -6.54
C LEU A 153 -1.37 -2.51 -5.35
N TYR A 154 -0.55 -2.38 -4.33
CA TYR A 154 -0.83 -1.65 -3.11
C TYR A 154 0.11 -0.45 -3.00
N ARG A 155 -0.45 0.72 -2.74
CA ARG A 155 0.29 1.98 -2.72
C ARG A 155 0.81 2.26 -1.31
N VAL A 156 2.10 2.01 -1.09
CA VAL A 156 2.79 2.26 0.18
C VAL A 156 3.40 3.66 0.17
N SER A 157 3.28 4.41 1.27
CA SER A 157 4.10 5.60 1.48
C SER A 157 5.45 5.18 2.04
N LEU A 158 6.53 5.37 1.29
CA LEU A 158 7.87 4.92 1.69
C LEU A 158 8.61 5.93 2.55
N ALA A 159 8.43 7.21 2.25
CA ALA A 159 9.23 8.28 2.86
C ALA A 159 8.48 9.62 2.77
N CYS A 160 9.04 10.62 3.43
CA CYS A 160 8.71 12.02 3.19
C CYS A 160 9.89 12.71 2.51
N VAL A 161 9.59 13.52 1.51
CA VAL A 161 10.57 14.28 0.73
C VAL A 161 10.27 15.77 0.82
N CYS A 162 11.31 16.59 0.81
CA CYS A 162 11.18 18.03 0.75
C CYS A 162 11.04 18.48 -0.70
N VAL A 163 9.95 19.18 -1.04
CA VAL A 163 9.71 19.71 -2.38
C VAL A 163 9.40 21.19 -2.33
N ARG A 164 9.65 21.91 -3.43
CA ARG A 164 9.21 23.30 -3.56
C ARG A 164 7.67 23.37 -3.55
N PRO A 165 7.06 24.32 -2.81
CA PRO A 165 5.63 24.56 -2.85
C PRO A 165 5.15 24.88 -4.25
N ARG A 166 3.91 24.49 -4.56
CA ARG A 166 3.23 24.93 -5.77
C ARG A 166 2.94 26.42 -5.64
N VAL A 167 3.48 27.22 -6.55
CA VAL A 167 3.04 28.60 -6.70
C VAL A 167 1.68 28.52 -7.40
N MET A 168 0.58 28.82 -6.68
CA MET A 168 -0.66 29.11 -7.38
C MET A 168 -0.47 30.50 -7.99
N ALA A 169 -0.35 30.54 -9.31
CA ALA A 169 -0.37 31.79 -10.07
C ALA A 169 -1.82 32.27 -10.20
#